data_AF-A0A434TYA5-F1
#
_entry.id   AF-A0A434TYA5-F1
#
_cell.length_a   1.000
_cell.length_b   1.000
_cell.length_c   1.000
_cell.angle_alpha   90.00
_cell.angle_beta   90.00
_cell.angle_gamma   90.00
#
_symmetry.space_group_name_H-M   'P 1'
#
loop_
_entity.id
_entity.type
_entity.pdbx_description
1 polymer ?
#
loop_
_entity_poly.entity_id
_entity_poly.type
_entity_poly.pdbx_seq_one_letter_code
_entity_poly.pdbx_strand_id
1 'polypeptide(L)'
;MTIESLAWDGQPRTDFRRVAFIGYAAIALFAGGFGYWAVSAPLSGAVITQGTISATGGNILIQQPEGGIIQQLLVREGDRVQQGQDLILLDRTAAQAELNRLTRQSIALKASMARLEAERDGLDRLAPITEA
;
A
#
# COMPACT_ATOMS: atom_id res chain seq x y z
N MET A 1 -81.29 -56.78 45.29
CA MET A 1 -80.62 -56.13 44.14
C MET A 1 -81.48 -54.95 43.73
N THR A 2 -81.04 -53.70 43.97
CA THR A 2 -81.34 -52.47 43.18
C THR A 2 -80.84 -51.24 43.93
N ILE A 3 -79.58 -50.84 43.68
CA ILE A 3 -79.11 -49.63 42.97
C ILE A 3 -79.43 -48.32 43.71
N GLU A 4 -78.41 -47.81 44.41
CA GLU A 4 -78.30 -46.45 44.94
C GLU A 4 -78.59 -45.43 43.83
N SER A 5 -79.53 -44.52 44.09
CA SER A 5 -79.84 -43.42 43.18
C SER A 5 -78.62 -42.52 43.02
N LEU A 6 -78.06 -42.50 41.81
CA LEU A 6 -77.02 -41.57 41.39
C LEU A 6 -77.57 -40.15 41.47
N ALA A 7 -77.29 -39.45 42.58
CA ALA A 7 -77.62 -38.05 42.74
C ALA A 7 -76.83 -37.25 41.69
N TRP A 8 -77.53 -36.76 40.67
CA TRP A 8 -76.97 -35.89 39.65
C TRP A 8 -76.62 -34.54 40.29
N ASP A 9 -75.33 -34.23 40.42
CA ASP A 9 -74.85 -32.93 40.89
C ASP A 9 -75.02 -31.90 39.76
N GLY A 10 -76.02 -31.03 39.92
CA GLY A 10 -76.50 -30.11 38.90
C GLY A 10 -75.69 -28.81 38.72
N GLN A 11 -74.42 -28.81 39.09
CA GLN A 11 -73.51 -27.69 38.83
C GLN A 11 -72.39 -28.13 37.88
N PRO A 12 -72.64 -28.31 36.56
CA PRO A 12 -71.55 -28.41 35.62
C PRO A 12 -70.72 -27.14 35.73
N ARG A 13 -69.46 -27.27 36.15
CA ARG A 13 -68.49 -26.18 36.26
C ARG A 13 -68.28 -25.56 34.88
N THR A 14 -69.10 -24.57 34.54
CA THR A 14 -69.21 -23.92 33.22
C THR A 14 -68.35 -22.67 33.11
N ASP A 15 -67.41 -22.46 34.04
CA ASP A 15 -66.56 -21.27 34.11
C ASP A 15 -65.39 -21.35 33.08
N PHE A 16 -65.74 -21.54 31.80
CA PHE A 16 -64.82 -21.64 30.66
C PHE A 16 -64.01 -20.37 30.45
N ARG A 17 -64.51 -19.23 30.93
CA ARG A 17 -63.85 -17.91 30.82
C ARG A 17 -62.48 -17.91 31.49
N ARG A 18 -62.33 -18.61 32.63
CA ARG A 18 -61.04 -18.73 33.33
C ARG A 18 -60.04 -19.55 32.53
N VAL A 19 -60.48 -20.67 31.96
CA VAL A 19 -59.63 -21.55 31.14
C VAL A 19 -59.21 -20.84 29.84
N ALA A 20 -60.15 -20.17 29.18
CA ALA A 20 -59.86 -19.37 27.99
C ALA A 20 -58.87 -18.23 28.29
N PHE A 21 -59.06 -17.51 29.40
CA PHE A 21 -58.13 -16.45 29.82
C PHE A 21 -56.71 -16.98 30.09
N ILE A 22 -56.59 -18.12 30.77
CA ILE A 22 -55.29 -18.77 31.00
C ILE A 22 -54.65 -19.17 29.66
N GLY A 23 -55.42 -19.70 28.71
CA GLY A 23 -54.94 -20.01 27.37
C GLY A 23 -54.40 -18.78 26.63
N TYR A 24 -55.17 -17.69 26.60
CA TYR A 24 -54.73 -16.43 25.98
C TYR A 24 -53.52 -15.82 26.67
N ALA A 25 -53.46 -15.88 28.00
CA ALA A 25 -52.31 -15.40 28.77
C ALA A 25 -51.05 -16.21 28.44
N ALA A 26 -51.16 -17.54 28.32
CA ALA A 26 -50.04 -18.40 27.93
C ALA A 26 -49.53 -18.08 26.52
N ILE A 27 -50.44 -17.85 25.56
CA ILE A 27 -50.09 -17.45 24.19
C ILE A 27 -49.40 -16.08 24.19
N ALA A 28 -49.95 -15.11 24.91
CA ALA A 28 -49.37 -13.76 25.00
C ALA A 28 -47.98 -13.78 25.65
N LEU A 29 -47.79 -14.58 26.69
CA LEU A 29 -46.50 -14.77 27.35
C LEU A 29 -45.47 -15.37 26.40
N PHE A 30 -45.84 -16.43 25.66
CA PHE A 30 -44.94 -17.09 24.73
C PHE A 30 -44.57 -16.18 23.56
N ALA A 31 -45.57 -15.58 22.91
CA ALA A 31 -45.34 -14.67 21.79
C ALA A 31 -44.55 -13.42 22.22
N GLY A 32 -44.87 -12.84 23.38
CA GLY A 32 -44.16 -11.70 23.94
C GLY A 32 -42.72 -12.03 24.32
N GLY A 33 -42.50 -13.16 25.00
CA GLY A 33 -41.15 -13.62 25.38
C GLY A 33 -40.28 -13.94 24.17
N PHE A 34 -40.80 -14.68 23.20
CA PHE A 34 -40.08 -15.00 21.97
C PHE A 34 -39.82 -13.76 21.12
N GLY A 35 -40.82 -12.87 20.98
CA GLY A 35 -40.67 -11.62 20.24
C GLY A 35 -39.64 -10.68 20.87
N TYR A 36 -39.68 -10.53 22.20
CA TYR A 36 -38.69 -9.74 22.93
C TYR A 36 -37.28 -10.31 22.77
N TRP A 37 -37.13 -11.64 22.90
CA TRP A 37 -35.85 -12.31 22.68
C TRP A 37 -35.34 -12.09 21.25
N ALA A 38 -36.19 -12.27 20.23
CA ALA A 38 -35.81 -12.13 18.82
C ALA A 38 -35.36 -10.69 18.47
N VAL A 39 -35.95 -9.67 19.08
CA VAL A 39 -35.56 -8.26 18.88
C VAL A 39 -34.30 -7.91 19.66
N SER A 40 -34.12 -8.46 20.86
CA SER A 40 -32.98 -8.15 21.73
C SER A 40 -31.70 -8.92 21.39
N ALA A 41 -31.81 -10.03 20.65
CA ALA A 41 -30.68 -10.88 20.31
C ALA A 41 -29.81 -10.23 19.20
N PRO A 42 -28.55 -9.85 19.50
CA PRO A 42 -27.67 -9.27 18.49
C PRO A 42 -27.23 -10.36 17.50
N LEU A 43 -27.64 -10.25 16.23
CA LEU A 43 -27.07 -11.03 15.14
C LEU A 43 -25.73 -10.41 14.72
N SER A 44 -24.67 -10.78 15.43
CA SER A 44 -23.30 -10.40 15.06
C SER A 44 -22.81 -11.31 13.94
N GLY A 45 -22.92 -10.83 12.69
CA GLY A 45 -22.26 -11.45 11.54
C GLY A 45 -20.90 -10.81 11.30
N ALA A 46 -19.82 -11.58 11.39
CA ALA A 46 -18.51 -11.14 10.95
C ALA A 46 -18.25 -11.69 9.54
N VAL A 47 -18.13 -10.81 8.55
CA VAL A 47 -17.66 -11.19 7.21
C VAL A 47 -16.13 -11.19 7.26
N ILE A 48 -15.55 -12.38 7.23
CA ILE A 48 -14.10 -12.56 7.13
C ILE A 48 -13.73 -12.35 5.65
N THR A 49 -13.14 -11.20 5.35
CA THR A 49 -12.62 -10.90 4.01
C THR A 49 -11.09 -10.86 4.04
N GLN A 50 -10.46 -11.33 2.98
CA GLN A 50 -9.02 -11.21 2.81
C GLN A 50 -8.72 -9.84 2.17
N GLY A 51 -8.35 -8.87 2.99
CA GLY A 51 -7.82 -7.59 2.53
C GLY A 51 -6.29 -7.64 2.51
N THR A 52 -5.67 -7.29 1.39
CA THR A 52 -4.22 -7.06 1.34
C THR A 52 -3.93 -5.57 1.55
N ILE A 53 -3.14 -5.25 2.58
CA ILE A 53 -2.66 -3.89 2.81
C ILE A 53 -1.39 -3.74 1.99
N SER A 54 -1.50 -3.14 0.81
CA SER A 54 -0.33 -2.78 0.01
C SER A 54 0.10 -1.36 0.36
N ALA A 55 1.38 -1.17 0.65
CA ALA A 55 1.95 0.16 0.81
C ALA A 55 1.72 0.95 -0.49
N THR A 56 1.26 2.21 -0.37
CA THR A 56 1.17 3.12 -1.52
C THR A 56 2.58 3.52 -1.93
N GLY A 57 3.18 2.73 -2.80
CA GLY A 57 4.55 2.94 -3.29
C GLY A 57 5.03 1.68 -3.98
N GLY A 58 5.09 1.69 -5.31
CA GLY A 58 5.72 0.60 -6.07
C GLY A 58 7.23 0.56 -5.81
N ASN A 59 7.83 -0.61 -5.97
CA ASN A 59 9.28 -0.74 -5.98
C ASN A 59 9.85 0.12 -7.12
N ILE A 60 10.59 1.17 -6.80
CA ILE A 60 11.29 1.99 -7.80
C ILE A 60 12.61 1.29 -8.09
N LEU A 61 12.64 0.56 -9.21
CA LEU A 61 13.86 -0.08 -9.69
C LEU A 61 14.76 0.99 -10.33
N ILE A 62 15.69 1.52 -9.55
CA ILE A 62 16.69 2.51 -10.03
C ILE A 62 17.76 1.74 -10.81
N GLN A 63 17.64 1.71 -12.15
CA GLN A 63 18.67 1.19 -13.03
C GLN A 63 19.43 2.36 -13.66
N GLN A 64 20.75 2.40 -13.50
CA GLN A 64 21.60 3.37 -14.18
C GLN A 64 21.84 2.92 -15.63
N PRO A 65 21.43 3.68 -16.66
CA PRO A 65 21.62 3.31 -18.08
C PRO A 65 23.09 3.19 -18.49
N GLU A 66 23.98 3.90 -17.78
CA GLU A 66 25.42 4.01 -18.08
C GLU A 66 26.29 3.10 -17.19
N GLY A 67 25.70 2.33 -16.27
CA GLY A 67 26.34 1.24 -15.51
C GLY A 67 27.81 1.42 -15.10
N GLY A 68 28.16 2.52 -14.42
CA GLY A 68 29.47 2.67 -13.80
C GLY A 68 29.69 1.70 -12.63
N ILE A 69 30.94 1.40 -12.29
CA ILE A 69 31.27 0.56 -11.11
C ILE A 69 30.79 1.28 -9.84
N ILE A 70 30.04 0.58 -8.98
CA ILE A 70 29.59 1.13 -7.69
C ILE A 70 30.80 1.22 -6.75
N GLN A 71 31.12 2.42 -6.29
CA GLN A 71 32.15 2.65 -5.29
C GLN A 71 31.59 2.49 -3.88
N GLN A 72 30.41 3.05 -3.61
CA GLN A 72 29.79 3.01 -2.29
C GLN A 72 28.27 3.12 -2.36
N LEU A 73 27.58 2.36 -1.50
CA LEU A 73 26.15 2.52 -1.23
C LEU A 73 25.96 3.37 0.03
N LEU A 74 25.17 4.45 -0.07
CA LEU A 74 25.00 5.44 1.00
C LEU A 74 23.76 5.18 1.87
N VAL A 75 22.93 4.21 1.48
CA VAL A 75 21.65 3.89 2.13
C VAL A 75 21.53 2.41 2.42
N ARG A 76 20.71 2.04 3.41
CA ARG A 76 20.38 0.66 3.73
C ARG A 76 18.94 0.34 3.38
N GLU A 77 18.66 -0.94 3.25
CA GLU A 77 17.31 -1.40 2.96
C GLU A 77 16.34 -1.00 4.10
N GLY A 78 15.24 -0.35 3.73
CA GLY A 78 14.27 0.21 4.66
C GLY A 78 14.52 1.65 5.11
N ASP A 79 15.62 2.29 4.70
CA ASP A 79 15.85 3.71 4.99
C ASP A 79 14.85 4.61 4.25
N ARG A 80 14.37 5.67 4.94
CA ARG A 80 13.55 6.71 4.32
C ARG A 80 14.46 7.71 3.59
N VAL A 81 14.23 7.87 2.29
CA VAL A 81 15.01 8.76 1.43
C VAL A 81 14.20 9.97 0.99
N GLN A 82 14.88 11.09 0.73
CA GLN A 82 14.27 12.32 0.22
C GLN A 82 14.65 12.55 -1.25
N GLN A 83 13.86 13.37 -1.95
CA GLN A 83 14.16 13.71 -3.34
C GLN A 83 15.51 14.45 -3.44
N GLY A 84 16.37 14.01 -4.36
CA GLY A 84 17.69 14.60 -4.56
C GLY A 84 18.77 14.11 -3.58
N GLN A 85 18.45 13.14 -2.71
CA GLN A 85 19.44 12.50 -1.86
C GLN A 85 20.31 11.53 -2.67
N ASP A 86 21.63 11.65 -2.53
CA ASP A 86 22.57 10.70 -3.11
C ASP A 86 22.41 9.32 -2.48
N LEU A 87 22.12 8.31 -3.30
CA LEU A 87 21.92 6.93 -2.85
C LEU A 87 23.14 6.05 -3.11
N ILE A 88 23.81 6.28 -4.23
CA ILE A 88 24.92 5.48 -4.75
C ILE A 88 26.01 6.43 -5.22
N LEU A 89 27.25 6.15 -4.81
CA LEU A 89 28.44 6.79 -5.36
C LEU A 89 29.07 5.84 -6.38
N LEU A 90 29.22 6.33 -7.61
CA LEU A 90 29.88 5.61 -8.71
C LEU A 90 31.36 5.97 -8.78
N ASP A 91 32.16 5.00 -9.22
CA ASP A 91 33.59 5.20 -9.48
C ASP A 91 33.80 6.20 -10.62
N ARG A 92 34.48 7.29 -10.31
CA ARG A 92 34.77 8.39 -11.24
C ARG A 92 35.98 8.12 -12.11
N THR A 93 36.75 7.07 -11.86
CA THR A 93 38.04 6.81 -12.52
C THR A 93 37.88 6.73 -14.05
N ALA A 94 36.92 5.95 -14.54
CA ALA A 94 36.69 5.80 -15.97
C ALA A 94 36.23 7.11 -16.63
N ALA A 95 35.27 7.81 -16.02
CA ALA A 95 34.77 9.08 -16.51
C ALA A 95 35.87 10.17 -16.53
N GLN A 96 36.71 10.22 -15.50
CA GLN A 96 37.81 11.16 -15.41
C GLN A 96 38.91 10.84 -16.44
N ALA A 97 39.21 9.55 -16.66
CA ALA A 97 40.16 9.13 -17.67
C ALA A 97 39.69 9.54 -19.08
N GLU A 98 38.41 9.36 -19.36
CA GLU A 98 37.80 9.72 -20.64
C GLU A 98 37.78 11.25 -20.86
N LEU A 99 37.39 12.02 -19.84
CA LEU A 99 37.49 13.48 -19.87
C LEU A 99 38.93 13.92 -20.16
N ASN A 100 39.90 13.36 -19.45
CA ASN A 100 41.32 13.68 -19.64
C ASN A 100 41.82 13.30 -21.06
N ARG A 101 41.28 12.24 -21.66
CA ARG A 101 41.60 11.83 -23.03
C ARG A 101 41.07 12.85 -24.04
N LEU A 102 39.80 13.22 -23.91
CA LEU A 102 39.14 14.19 -24.79
C LEU A 102 39.76 15.58 -24.68
N THR A 103 40.05 16.04 -23.47
CA THR A 103 40.72 17.33 -23.23
C THR A 103 42.09 17.37 -23.91
N ARG A 104 42.88 16.30 -23.79
CA ARG A 104 44.19 16.22 -24.46
C ARG A 104 44.07 16.21 -25.99
N GLN A 105 43.07 15.52 -26.53
CA GLN A 105 42.80 15.54 -27.98
C GLN A 105 42.42 16.95 -28.44
N SER A 106 41.55 17.63 -27.70
CA SER A 106 41.15 19.01 -27.98
C SER A 106 42.35 19.97 -28.00
N ILE A 107 43.23 19.89 -26.99
CA ILE A 107 44.44 20.70 -26.92
C ILE A 107 45.37 20.42 -28.10
N ALA A 108 45.58 19.15 -28.46
CA ALA A 108 46.44 18.78 -29.58
C ALA A 108 45.89 19.30 -30.93
N LEU A 109 44.57 19.21 -31.13
CA LEU A 109 43.88 19.74 -32.31
C LEU A 109 44.00 21.27 -32.39
N LYS A 110 43.77 21.98 -31.29
CA LYS A 110 43.95 23.44 -31.21
C LYS A 110 45.38 23.87 -31.49
N ALA A 111 46.37 23.14 -30.95
CA ALA A 111 47.78 23.40 -31.22
C ALA A 111 48.13 23.18 -32.71
N SER A 112 47.55 22.15 -33.32
CA SER A 112 47.72 21.87 -34.75
C SER A 112 47.10 22.95 -35.62
N MET A 113 45.90 23.42 -35.27
CA MET A 113 45.25 24.55 -35.94
C MET A 113 46.09 25.82 -35.85
N ALA A 114 46.53 26.21 -34.65
CA ALA A 114 47.35 27.40 -34.46
C ALA A 114 48.66 27.33 -35.25
N ARG A 115 49.26 26.13 -35.38
CA ARG A 115 50.45 25.92 -36.21
C ARG A 115 50.15 26.10 -37.70
N LEU A 116 49.08 25.49 -38.20
CA LEU A 116 48.67 25.62 -39.61
C LEU A 116 48.28 27.05 -39.98
N GLU A 117 47.66 27.79 -39.07
CA GLU A 117 47.36 29.21 -39.24
C GLU A 117 48.63 30.06 -39.31
N ALA A 118 49.60 29.81 -38.43
CA ALA A 118 50.89 30.50 -38.46
C ALA A 118 51.69 30.18 -39.75
N GLU A 119 51.69 28.92 -40.20
CA GLU A 119 52.30 28.50 -41.47
C GLU A 119 51.64 29.19 -42.67
N ARG A 120 50.30 29.29 -42.68
CA ARG A 120 49.53 29.99 -43.74
C ARG A 120 49.87 31.47 -43.81
N ASP A 121 49.95 32.13 -42.66
CA ASP A 121 50.13 33.57 -42.55
C ASP A 121 51.61 34.00 -42.58
N GLY A 122 52.54 33.04 -42.66
CA GLY A 122 53.98 33.28 -42.70
C GLY A 122 54.56 33.85 -41.39
N LEU A 123 53.91 33.53 -40.26
CA LEU A 123 54.25 34.05 -38.94
C LEU A 123 55.13 33.05 -38.17
N ASP A 124 56.25 33.51 -37.60
CA ASP A 124 57.14 32.70 -36.76
C ASP A 124 56.60 32.44 -35.33
N ARG A 125 55.40 32.94 -34.99
CA ARG A 125 54.81 32.82 -33.65
C ARG A 125 53.39 32.25 -33.69
N LEU A 126 53.15 31.27 -32.83
CA LEU A 126 51.84 30.68 -32.57
C LEU A 126 50.97 31.65 -31.76
N ALA A 127 49.70 31.78 -32.13
CA ALA A 127 48.72 32.50 -31.32
C ALA A 127 48.47 31.73 -30.00
N PRO A 128 48.37 32.41 -28.85
CA PRO A 128 48.14 31.75 -27.56
C PRO A 128 46.77 31.06 -27.53
N ILE A 129 46.78 29.78 -27.13
CA ILE A 129 45.57 28.97 -26.96
C ILE A 129 44.76 29.58 -25.80
N THR A 130 43.78 30.42 -26.12
CA THR A 130 42.93 31.08 -25.11
C THR A 130 41.66 30.24 -24.95
N GLU A 131 41.38 29.79 -23.73
CA GLU A 131 40.11 29.15 -23.38
C GLU A 131 39.02 30.24 -23.25
N ALA A 132 37.86 30.02 -23.88
CA ALA A 132 36.68 30.88 -23.77
C ALA A 132 35.73 30.33 -22.71
#